data_AF-A0A7X9PIH7-F1
#
_entry.id   AF-A0A7X9PIH7-F1
#
_cell.length_a   1.000
_cell.length_b   1.000
_cell.length_c   1.000
_cell.angle_alpha   90.00
_cell.angle_beta   90.00
_cell.angle_gamma   90.00
#
_symmetry.space_group_name_H-M   'P 1'
#
loop_
_entity.id
_entity.type
_entity.pdbx_description
1 polymer ?
#
loop_
_entity_poly.entity_id
_entity_poly.type
_entity_poly.pdbx_seq_one_letter_code
_entity_poly.pdbx_strand_id
1 'polypeptide(L)'
;AQALLNFKHLFEKTSAVSKRKQFLTYYFIAAHPGCTEEDMRRLKAFATRELKTNPRQVQIFTPLPSTYSALMYFTGIDPSTGKKIFIEKNMEKKEKQKNILIGNKRS
;
A
#
# COMPACT_ATOMS: atom_id res chain seq x y z
N ALA A 1 7.47 -8.17 2.93
CA ALA A 1 7.47 -7.24 4.07
C ALA A 1 8.79 -7.23 4.85
N GLN A 2 9.52 -8.35 4.95
CA GLN A 2 10.74 -8.44 5.77
C GLN A 2 11.80 -7.36 5.50
N ALA A 3 12.10 -7.07 4.22
CA ALA A 3 13.06 -6.03 3.85
C ALA A 3 12.68 -4.64 4.41
N LEU A 4 11.39 -4.29 4.38
CA LEU A 4 10.88 -3.04 4.95
C LEU A 4 11.05 -2.99 6.47
N LEU A 5 10.76 -4.09 7.17
CA LEU A 5 10.94 -4.17 8.63
C LEU A 5 12.41 -4.09 9.02
N ASN A 6 13.28 -4.76 8.29
CA ASN A 6 14.73 -4.66 8.49
C ASN A 6 15.21 -3.23 8.29
N PHE A 7 14.76 -2.55 7.24
CA PHE A 7 15.06 -1.15 6.99
C PHE A 7 14.55 -0.25 8.13
N LYS A 8 13.30 -0.44 8.57
CA LYS A 8 12.71 0.29 9.71
C LYS A 8 13.55 0.13 10.97
N HIS A 9 13.92 -1.10 11.34
CA HIS A 9 14.75 -1.34 12.53
C HIS A 9 16.13 -0.70 12.43
N LEU A 10 16.76 -0.79 11.25
CA LEU A 10 18.05 -0.14 11.00
C LEU A 10 17.95 1.38 11.10
N PHE A 11 16.89 1.97 10.52
CA PHE A 11 16.61 3.40 10.58
C PHE A 11 16.41 3.85 12.04
N GLU A 12 15.52 3.20 12.78
CA GLU A 12 15.24 3.52 14.19
C GLU A 12 16.49 3.44 15.06
N LYS A 13 17.30 2.38 14.89
CA LYS A 13 18.59 2.23 15.60
C LYS A 13 19.54 3.37 15.29
N THR A 14 19.68 3.74 14.02
CA THR A 14 20.63 4.77 13.58
C THR A 14 20.17 6.17 13.99
N SER A 15 18.86 6.46 13.91
CA SER A 15 18.29 7.72 14.39
C SER A 15 18.44 7.87 15.91
N ALA A 16 18.27 6.80 16.68
CA ALA A 16 18.51 6.82 18.12
C ALA A 16 19.97 7.14 18.49
N VAL A 17 20.94 6.53 17.79
CA VAL A 17 22.38 6.79 18.01
C VAL A 17 22.75 8.23 17.64
N SER A 18 22.21 8.75 16.54
CA SER A 18 22.48 10.12 16.08
C SER A 18 21.78 11.22 16.88
N LYS A 19 20.89 10.86 17.83
CA LYS A 19 20.05 11.78 18.62
C LYS A 19 19.21 12.74 17.76
N ARG A 20 18.90 12.36 16.52
CA ARG A 20 18.08 13.16 15.59
C ARG A 20 16.61 12.76 15.70
N LYS A 21 15.71 13.75 15.73
CA LYS A 21 14.25 13.53 15.67
C LYS A 21 13.83 13.24 14.22
N GLN A 22 14.04 12.01 13.78
CA GLN A 22 13.70 11.54 12.42
C GLN A 22 12.62 10.47 12.50
N PHE A 23 11.75 10.43 11.50
CA PHE A 23 10.62 9.50 11.46
C PHE A 23 10.41 9.01 10.03
N LEU A 24 9.91 7.79 9.91
CA LEU A 24 9.52 7.22 8.62
C LEU A 24 8.09 7.64 8.29
N THR A 25 7.93 8.25 7.11
CA THR A 25 6.61 8.49 6.51
C THR A 25 6.39 7.46 5.41
N TYR A 26 5.23 6.83 5.43
CA TYR A 26 4.87 5.78 4.48
C TYR A 26 3.78 6.28 3.55
N TYR A 27 3.94 5.96 2.27
CA TYR A 27 2.98 6.20 1.21
C TYR A 27 2.40 4.88 0.72
N PHE A 28 1.08 4.80 0.62
CA PHE A 28 0.39 3.57 0.22
C PHE A 28 -0.42 3.80 -1.05
N ILE A 29 -0.57 2.72 -1.84
CA ILE A 29 -1.40 2.70 -3.03
C ILE A 29 -2.56 1.73 -2.78
N ALA A 30 -3.79 2.22 -2.95
CA ALA A 30 -5.01 1.44 -2.90
C ALA A 30 -5.46 1.01 -4.31
N ALA A 31 -6.23 -0.07 -4.42
CA ALA A 31 -6.76 -0.57 -5.68
C ALA A 31 -5.70 -0.86 -6.77
N HIS A 32 -4.50 -1.27 -6.34
CA HIS A 32 -3.49 -1.81 -7.26
C HIS A 32 -4.03 -3.07 -7.95
N PRO A 33 -3.71 -3.32 -9.24
CA PRO A 33 -4.10 -4.55 -9.93
C PRO A 33 -3.69 -5.81 -9.14
N GLY A 34 -4.61 -6.75 -9.01
CA GLY A 34 -4.46 -7.95 -8.19
C GLY A 34 -4.87 -7.78 -6.71
N CYS A 35 -5.18 -6.56 -6.24
CA CYS A 35 -5.60 -6.33 -4.86
C CYS A 35 -7.12 -6.20 -4.70
N THR A 36 -7.63 -6.86 -3.68
CA THR A 36 -9.02 -6.84 -3.23
C THR A 36 -9.19 -5.97 -1.98
N GLU A 37 -10.44 -5.77 -1.54
CA GLU A 37 -10.73 -5.13 -0.25
C GLU A 37 -10.08 -5.86 0.94
N GLU A 38 -9.97 -7.18 0.87
CA GLU A 38 -9.35 -7.99 1.92
C GLU A 38 -7.84 -7.71 2.01
N ASP A 39 -7.17 -7.50 0.88
CA ASP A 39 -5.76 -7.11 0.87
C ASP A 39 -5.55 -5.72 1.50
N MET A 40 -6.50 -4.80 1.32
CA MET A 40 -6.47 -3.51 2.00
C MET A 40 -6.64 -3.65 3.51
N ARG A 41 -7.49 -4.57 3.99
CA ARG A 41 -7.64 -4.85 5.43
C ARG A 41 -6.36 -5.43 6.02
N ARG A 42 -5.72 -6.36 5.31
CA ARG A 42 -4.43 -6.94 5.70
C ARG A 42 -3.33 -5.89 5.74
N LEU A 43 -3.26 -5.02 4.73
CA LEU A 43 -2.31 -3.91 4.67
C LEU A 43 -2.51 -2.93 5.82
N LYS A 44 -3.76 -2.59 6.17
CA LYS A 44 -4.06 -1.78 7.35
C LYS A 44 -3.57 -2.42 8.64
N ALA A 45 -3.91 -3.69 8.85
CA ALA A 45 -3.47 -4.42 10.04
C ALA A 45 -1.94 -4.45 10.15
N PHE A 46 -1.24 -4.68 9.04
CA PHE A 46 0.21 -4.61 8.97
C PHE A 46 0.76 -3.21 9.30
N ALA A 47 0.21 -2.16 8.69
CA ALA A 47 0.66 -0.79 8.95
C ALA A 47 0.48 -0.38 10.43
N THR A 48 -0.64 -0.77 11.05
CA THR A 48 -0.89 -0.49 12.46
C THR A 48 0.02 -1.31 13.38
N ARG A 49 0.17 -2.61 13.13
CA ARG A 49 0.89 -3.52 14.03
C ARG A 49 2.40 -3.40 13.92
N GLU A 50 2.91 -3.36 12.69
CA GLU A 50 4.34 -3.46 12.40
C GLU A 50 4.98 -2.09 12.16
N LEU A 51 4.33 -1.23 11.38
CA LEU A 51 4.85 0.10 11.06
C LEU A 51 4.46 1.15 12.11
N LYS A 52 3.59 0.79 13.06
CA LYS A 52 3.06 1.68 14.11
C LYS A 52 2.53 3.01 13.56
N THR A 53 1.89 2.96 12.40
CA THR A 53 1.36 4.13 11.71
C THR A 53 -0.11 3.95 11.34
N ASN A 54 -0.85 5.05 11.28
CA ASN A 54 -2.14 5.08 10.61
C ASN A 54 -1.94 5.64 9.19
N PRO A 55 -2.18 4.86 8.12
CA PRO A 55 -2.03 5.33 6.75
C PRO A 55 -2.85 6.59 6.48
N ARG A 56 -2.19 7.73 6.30
CA ARG A 56 -2.85 8.99 5.89
C ARG A 56 -2.56 9.34 4.43
N GLN A 57 -1.37 9.01 3.96
CA GLN A 57 -0.95 9.23 2.57
C GLN A 57 -1.28 7.99 1.75
N VAL A 58 -2.53 7.92 1.28
CA VAL A 58 -3.03 6.82 0.45
C VAL A 58 -3.52 7.38 -0.89
N GLN A 59 -2.94 6.88 -1.98
CA GLN A 59 -3.36 7.21 -3.35
C GLN A 59 -4.10 6.02 -3.97
N ILE A 60 -5.13 6.31 -4.75
CA ILE A 60 -5.75 5.31 -5.62
C ILE A 60 -4.85 5.07 -6.81
N PHE A 61 -4.63 3.80 -7.15
CA PHE A 61 -3.85 3.41 -8.30
C PHE A 61 -4.34 4.06 -9.60
N THR A 62 -3.41 4.74 -10.26
CA THR A 62 -3.54 5.29 -11.62
C THR A 62 -2.53 4.57 -12.52
N PRO A 63 -2.97 3.99 -13.64
CA PRO A 63 -2.05 3.32 -14.56
C PRO A 63 -1.11 4.36 -15.19
N LEU A 64 0.19 4.24 -14.90
CA LEU A 64 1.22 5.08 -15.52
C LEU A 64 1.87 4.34 -16.70
N PRO A 65 2.10 5.01 -17.84
CA PRO A 65 2.77 4.40 -18.99
C PRO A 65 4.08 3.72 -18.61
N SER A 66 4.43 2.67 -19.36
CA SER A 66 5.69 1.94 -19.19
C SER A 66 5.87 1.29 -17.80
N THR A 67 4.77 0.96 -17.11
CA THR A 67 4.80 0.19 -15.85
C THR A 67 4.13 -1.18 -16.00
N TYR A 68 4.66 -2.19 -15.30
CA TYR A 68 4.01 -3.50 -15.23
C TYR A 68 2.60 -3.41 -14.66
N SER A 69 2.36 -2.54 -13.68
CA SER A 69 1.04 -2.33 -13.12
C SER A 69 0.04 -1.78 -14.14
N ALA A 70 0.47 -0.94 -15.09
CA ALA A 70 -0.39 -0.52 -16.20
C ALA A 70 -0.70 -1.70 -17.13
N LEU A 71 0.29 -2.52 -17.49
CA LEU A 71 0.06 -3.73 -18.29
C LEU A 71 -0.93 -4.67 -17.59
N MET A 72 -0.73 -4.94 -16.30
CA MET A 72 -1.64 -5.71 -15.45
C MET A 72 -3.04 -5.10 -15.46
N TYR A 73 -3.16 -3.78 -15.31
CA TYR A 73 -4.44 -3.07 -15.28
C TYR A 73 -5.21 -3.16 -16.59
N PHE A 74 -4.53 -3.13 -17.75
CA PHE A 74 -5.20 -3.18 -19.05
C PHE A 74 -5.48 -4.61 -19.51
N THR A 75 -4.59 -5.56 -19.23
CA THR A 75 -4.73 -6.96 -19.67
C THR A 75 -5.53 -7.81 -18.70
N GLY A 76 -5.57 -7.47 -17.41
CA GLY A 76 -6.10 -8.34 -16.36
C GLY A 76 -5.29 -9.59 -16.16
N ILE A 77 -4.01 -9.57 -16.55
CA ILE A 77 -3.09 -10.70 -16.46
C ILE A 77 -1.90 -10.29 -15.60
N ASP A 78 -1.51 -11.18 -14.69
CA ASP A 78 -0.22 -11.08 -14.02
C ASP A 78 0.88 -11.48 -15.03
N PRO A 79 1.80 -10.57 -15.38
CA PRO A 79 2.82 -10.82 -16.40
C PRO A 79 3.82 -11.91 -16.00
N SER A 80 3.96 -12.21 -14.70
CA SER A 80 4.88 -13.24 -14.21
C SER A 80 4.28 -14.65 -14.28
N THR A 81 2.97 -14.77 -14.11
CA THR A 81 2.28 -16.08 -14.04
C THR A 81 1.39 -16.37 -15.24
N GLY A 82 1.07 -15.36 -16.05
CA GLY A 82 0.11 -15.46 -17.16
C GLY A 82 -1.34 -15.65 -16.70
N LYS A 83 -1.62 -15.61 -15.39
CA LYS A 83 -2.95 -15.87 -14.84
C LYS A 83 -3.78 -14.59 -14.79
N LYS A 84 -5.10 -14.76 -14.90
CA LYS A 84 -6.05 -13.66 -14.70
C LYS A 84 -6.00 -13.17 -13.26
N ILE A 85 -6.05 -11.86 -13.09
CA ILE A 85 -6.07 -11.17 -11.80
C ILE A 85 -7.28 -10.25 -11.69
N PHE A 86 -7.71 -10.01 -10.46
CA PHE A 86 -8.76 -9.05 -10.17
C PHE A 86 -8.27 -7.62 -10.44
N ILE A 87 -9.09 -6.81 -11.12
CA ILE A 87 -8.86 -5.38 -11.29
C ILE A 87 -10.13 -4.64 -10.89
N GLU A 88 -10.00 -3.73 -9.93
CA GLU A 88 -11.08 -2.80 -9.64
C GLU A 88 -11.07 -1.64 -10.65
N LYS A 89 -12.15 -1.50 -11.43
CA LYS A 89 -12.33 -0.43 -12.42
C LYS A 89 -13.31 0.63 -11.93
N ASN A 90 -14.24 0.27 -11.05
CA ASN A 90 -15.25 1.18 -10.54
C ASN A 90 -14.63 2.16 -9.52
N MET A 91 -14.79 3.46 -9.77
CA MET A 91 -14.15 4.50 -8.97
C MET A 91 -14.63 4.53 -7.52
N GLU A 92 -15.92 4.29 -7.26
CA GLU A 92 -16.48 4.23 -5.90
C GLU A 92 -15.88 3.07 -5.10
N LYS A 93 -15.71 1.91 -5.74
CA LYS A 93 -15.06 0.75 -5.12
C LYS A 93 -13.57 0.98 -4.88
N LYS A 94 -12.88 1.70 -5.77
CA LYS A 94 -11.50 2.14 -5.54
C LYS A 94 -11.39 3.08 -4.33
N GLU A 95 -12.32 4.02 -4.18
CA GLU A 95 -12.37 4.92 -3.02
C GLU A 95 -12.69 4.15 -1.74
N LYS A 96 -13.59 3.15 -1.80
CA LYS A 96 -13.83 2.25 -0.66
C LYS A 96 -12.56 1.52 -0.22
N GLN A 97 -11.76 0.99 -1.14
CA GLN A 97 -10.46 0.38 -0.82
C GLN A 97 -9.50 1.36 -0.14
N LYS A 98 -9.42 2.60 -0.63
CA LYS A 98 -8.63 3.66 0.02
C LYS A 98 -9.14 3.98 1.43
N ASN A 99 -10.45 4.06 1.62
CA ASN A 99 -11.06 4.35 2.92
C ASN A 99 -10.84 3.23 3.95
N ILE A 100 -10.71 1.98 3.52
CA ILE A 100 -10.31 0.88 4.39
C ILE A 100 -8.98 1.21 5.07
N LEU A 101 -7.97 1.65 4.30
CA LEU A 101 -6.62 1.96 4.79
C LEU A 101 -6.60 3.18 5.73
N ILE A 102 -7.28 4.26 5.37
CA ILE A 102 -7.28 5.51 6.15
C ILE A 102 -8.07 5.34 7.46
N GLY A 103 -9.10 4.49 7.44
CA GLY A 103 -10.08 4.34 8.51
C GLY A 103 -11.07 5.50 8.54
N ASN A 104 -12.33 5.20 8.88
CA ASN A 104 -13.34 6.25 9.05
C ASN A 104 -12.89 7.19 10.19
N LYS A 105 -12.85 8.49 9.91
CA LYS A 105 -12.94 9.51 10.96
C LYS A 105 -14.30 9.30 11.64
N ARG A 106 -14.33 8.54 12.74
CA ARG A 106 -15.40 8.73 13.73
C ARG A 106 -15.05 10.02 14.46
N SER A 107 -15.64 11.12 13.98
CA SER A 107 -16.05 12.20 14.88
C SER A 107 -17.21 11.71 15.74
#